data_AF-A0A353Q1F3-F1
#
_entry.id   AF-A0A353Q1F3-F1
#
_cell.length_a   1.000
_cell.length_b   1.000
_cell.length_c   1.000
_cell.angle_alpha   90.00
_cell.angle_beta   90.00
_cell.angle_gamma   90.00
#
_symmetry.space_group_name_H-M   'P 1'
#
loop_
_entity.id
_entity.type
_entity.pdbx_description
1 polymer ?
#
loop_
_entity_poly.entity_id
_entity_poly.type
_entity_poly.pdbx_seq_one_letter_code
_entity_poly.pdbx_strand_id
1 'polypeptide(L)' 'MAYSSRELLARLIKCEAGGEGENGMKAVASVVMNRVNISYGEYLKTGQGDLRKVVFQPFQFTCTLTTLDGQVNPQTIYAS' A
#
# COMPACT_ATOMS: atom_id res chain seq x y z
N MET A 1 10.18 -1.56 13.80
CA MET A 1 9.68 -2.96 13.81
C MET A 1 9.24 -3.30 12.40
N ALA A 2 9.68 -4.42 11.82
CA ALA A 2 9.31 -4.78 10.45
C ALA A 2 7.99 -5.57 10.47
N TYR A 3 6.91 -5.00 9.91
CA TYR A 3 5.64 -5.70 9.78
C TYR A 3 5.80 -6.96 8.93
N SER A 4 5.03 -8.00 9.25
CA SER A 4 4.87 -9.14 8.34
C SER A 4 4.21 -8.67 7.03
N SER A 5 4.38 -9.41 5.93
CA SER A 5 3.73 -9.06 4.66
C SER A 5 2.20 -8.99 4.78
N ARG A 6 1.61 -9.91 5.56
CA ARG A 6 0.16 -9.93 5.83
C ARG A 6 -0.28 -8.69 6.60
N GLU A 7 0.45 -8.31 7.65
CA GLU A 7 0.14 -7.13 8.46
C GLU A 7 0.32 -5.84 7.66
N LEU A 8 1.40 -5.74 6.87
CA LEU A 8 1.65 -4.60 5.99
C LEU A 8 0.50 -4.39 5.01
N LEU A 9 0.06 -5.46 4.35
CA LEU A 9 -1.07 -5.42 3.42
C LEU A 9 -2.36 -4.97 4.13
N ALA A 10 -2.66 -5.52 5.30
CA ALA A 10 -3.85 -5.17 6.07
C ALA A 10 -3.85 -3.69 6.51
N ARG A 11 -2.70 -3.19 7.00
CA ARG A 11 -2.52 -1.79 7.39
C ARG A 11 -2.69 -0.85 6.20
N LEU A 12 -2.14 -1.22 5.03
CA LEU A 12 -2.30 -0.45 3.81
C LEU A 12 -3.77 -0.39 3.39
N ILE A 13 -4.48 -1.52 3.35
CA ILE A 13 -5.90 -1.57 2.98
C ILE A 13 -6.75 -0.70 3.92
N LYS A 14 -6.52 -0.80 5.24
CA LYS A 14 -7.21 0.02 6.23
C LYS A 14 -6.93 1.51 6.01
N CYS A 15 -5.68 1.87 5.70
CA CYS A 15 -5.30 3.25 5.48
C CYS A 15 -5.88 3.82 4.17
N GLU A 16 -5.86 3.08 3.07
CA GLU A 16 -6.31 3.58 1.77
C GLU A 16 -7.84 3.54 1.61
N ALA A 17 -8.52 2.59 2.25
CA ALA A 17 -9.94 2.34 2.00
C ALA A 17 -10.75 1.91 3.25
N GLY A 18 -10.24 2.14 4.46
CA GLY A 18 -10.92 1.71 5.69
C GLY A 18 -12.34 2.29 5.88
N GLY A 19 -12.62 3.47 5.32
CA GLY A 19 -13.93 4.12 5.33
C GLY A 19 -14.83 3.78 4.13
N GLU A 20 -14.30 3.08 3.12
CA GLU A 20 -14.97 2.83 1.83
C GLU A 20 -15.82 1.54 1.82
N GLY A 21 -15.94 0.89 2.99
CA GLY A 21 -16.63 -0.40 3.14
C GLY A 21 -15.85 -1.59 2.57
N GLU A 22 -16.46 -2.78 2.67
CA GLU A 22 -15.79 -4.04 2.32
C GLU A 22 -15.36 -4.09 0.84
N ASN A 23 -16.19 -3.59 -0.07
CA ASN A 23 -15.88 -3.57 -1.49
C ASN A 23 -14.70 -2.65 -1.82
N GLY A 24 -14.63 -1.46 -1.20
CA GLY A 24 -13.50 -0.55 -1.36
C GLY A 24 -12.20 -1.17 -0.83
N MET A 25 -12.25 -1.79 0.35
CA MET A 25 -11.11 -2.51 0.92
C MET A 25 -10.64 -3.67 0.03
N LYS A 26 -11.57 -4.47 -0.51
CA LYS A 26 -11.26 -5.54 -1.46
C LYS A 26 -10.68 -5.01 -2.77
N ALA A 27 -11.15 -3.86 -3.25
CA ALA A 27 -10.63 -3.23 -4.46
C ALA A 27 -9.15 -2.83 -4.28
N VAL A 28 -8.81 -2.15 -3.17
CA VAL A 28 -7.40 -1.82 -2.86
C VAL A 28 -6.55 -3.08 -2.72
N ALA A 29 -7.04 -4.09 -1.99
CA ALA A 29 -6.33 -5.37 -1.85
C ALA A 29 -6.02 -6.01 -3.21
N SER A 30 -7.00 -5.97 -4.12
CA SER A 30 -6.89 -6.50 -5.48
C SER A 30 -5.87 -5.72 -6.31
N VAL A 31 -5.90 -4.39 -6.25
CA VAL A 31 -4.93 -3.52 -6.94
C VAL A 31 -3.50 -3.83 -6.49
N VAL A 32 -3.27 -3.93 -5.18
CA VAL A 32 -1.94 -4.22 -4.62
C VAL A 32 -1.46 -5.59 -5.10
N MET A 33 -2.28 -6.63 -5.00
CA MET A 33 -1.88 -7.98 -5.40
C MET A 33 -1.76 -8.14 -6.92
N ASN A 34 -2.51 -7.39 -7.71
CA ASN A 34 -2.32 -7.32 -9.16
C ASN A 34 -0.94 -6.74 -9.49
N ARG A 35 -0.53 -5.64 -8.83
CA ARG A 35 0.80 -5.04 -9.01
C ARG A 35 1.93 -5.96 -8.56
N VAL A 36 1.70 -6.78 -7.54
CA VAL A 36 2.68 -7.80 -7.11
C VAL A 36 2.85 -8.90 -8.17
N ASN A 37 1.75 -9.38 -8.74
CA ASN A 37 1.77 -10.57 -9.60
C ASN A 37 1.92 -10.29 -11.10
N ILE A 38 1.82 -9.02 -11.53
CA ILE A 38 1.87 -8.68 -12.95
C ILE A 38 3.23 -9.00 -13.57
N SER A 39 3.22 -9.74 -14.67
CA SER A 39 4.43 -10.23 -15.33
C SER A 39 4.96 -9.28 -16.41
N TYR A 40 4.54 -8.01 -16.39
CA TYR A 40 4.92 -7.00 -17.38
C TYR A 40 4.77 -5.58 -16.82
N GLY A 41 5.19 -4.58 -17.60
CA GLY A 41 4.98 -3.18 -17.28
C GLY A 41 5.89 -2.64 -16.17
N GLU A 42 5.47 -1.54 -15.56
CA GLU A 42 6.23 -0.84 -14.52
C GLU A 42 6.45 -1.71 -13.28
N TYR A 43 5.37 -2.33 -12.78
CA TYR A 43 5.40 -3.08 -11.52
C TYR A 43 6.20 -4.40 -11.61
N LEU A 44 6.39 -4.97 -12.81
CA LEU A 44 7.39 -6.03 -12.99
C LEU A 44 8.81 -5.51 -12.67
N LYS A 45 9.15 -4.31 -13.15
CA LYS A 45 10.49 -3.73 -13.02
C LYS A 45 10.75 -3.25 -11.58
N THR A 46 9.76 -2.58 -10.99
CA THR A 46 9.88 -1.95 -9.66
C THR A 46 9.46 -2.88 -8.52
N GLY A 47 8.34 -3.60 -8.67
CA GLY A 47 7.74 -4.47 -7.67
C GLY A 47 8.37 -5.87 -7.60
N GLN A 48 8.73 -6.48 -8.73
CA GLN A 48 9.47 -7.75 -8.82
C GLN A 48 8.86 -8.91 -7.98
N GLY A 49 7.53 -8.99 -7.87
CA GLY A 49 6.88 -10.01 -7.02
C GLY A 49 6.99 -9.76 -5.51
N ASP A 50 7.57 -8.64 -5.07
CA ASP A 50 7.74 -8.28 -3.67
C ASP A 50 6.69 -7.24 -3.24
N LEU A 51 5.82 -7.64 -2.31
CA LEU A 51 4.81 -6.77 -1.72
C LEU A 51 5.41 -5.46 -1.17
N ARG A 52 6.55 -5.51 -0.47
CA ARG A 52 7.15 -4.31 0.10
C ARG A 52 7.59 -3.33 -0.98
N LYS A 53 8.14 -3.83 -2.08
CA LYS A 53 8.54 -2.96 -3.20
C LYS A 53 7.34 -2.27 -3.84
N VAL A 54 6.22 -2.97 -3.98
CA VAL A 54 4.96 -2.39 -4.48
C VAL A 54 4.40 -1.35 -3.52
N VAL A 55 4.36 -1.65 -2.21
CA VAL A 55 3.79 -0.75 -1.20
C VAL A 55 4.63 0.52 -1.03
N PHE A 56 5.96 0.38 -0.99
CA PHE A 56 6.89 1.51 -0.81
C PHE A 56 7.35 2.14 -2.12
N GLN A 57 6.70 1.79 -3.24
CA GLN A 57 6.95 2.49 -4.48
C GLN A 57 6.57 3.97 -4.31
N PRO A 58 7.48 4.92 -4.60
CA PRO A 58 7.25 6.33 -4.33
C PRO A 58 5.93 6.85 -4.91
N PHE A 59 5.17 7.57 -4.09
CA PHE A 59 3.91 8.24 -4.44
C PHE A 59 2.76 7.32 -4.92
N GLN A 60 2.90 6.00 -4.82
CA GLN A 60 1.80 5.07 -5.13
C GLN A 60 0.77 4.97 -4.01
N PHE A 61 1.23 5.11 -2.76
CA PHE A 61 0.42 5.03 -1.56
C PHE A 61 0.90 6.09 -0.56
N THR A 62 0.15 7.18 -0.44
CA THR A 62 0.47 8.29 0.47
C THR A 62 0.46 7.86 1.93
N CYS A 63 -0.23 6.77 2.25
CA CYS A 63 -0.21 6.08 3.54
C CYS A 63 1.17 5.64 4.02
N THR A 64 2.16 5.55 3.15
CA THR A 64 3.56 5.24 3.52
C THR A 64 4.37 6.48 3.92
N LEU A 65 3.86 7.68 3.61
CA LEU A 65 4.52 8.95 3.80
C LEU A 65 4.10 9.57 5.13
N THR A 66 5.05 9.93 5.99
CA THR A 66 4.79 10.63 7.26
C THR A 66 4.51 12.11 7.07
N THR A 67 4.84 12.64 5.90
CA THR A 67 4.63 14.04 5.52
C THR A 67 4.10 14.09 4.10
N LEU A 68 3.03 14.84 3.89
CA LEU A 68 2.41 15.10 2.59
C LEU A 68 2.30 16.62 2.43
N ASP A 69 2.80 17.15 1.32
CA ASP A 69 2.78 18.59 1.01
C ASP A 69 3.29 19.49 2.16
N GLY A 70 4.33 19.03 2.87
CA GLY A 70 4.94 19.75 4.00
C GLY A 70 4.17 19.67 5.32
N GLN A 71 3.03 18.98 5.36
CA GLN A 71 2.23 18.75 6.57
C GLN A 71 2.39 17.32 7.08
N VAL A 72 2.26 17.13 8.40
CA VAL A 72 2.22 15.78 8.99
C VAL A 72 1.04 15.02 8.42
N ASN A 73 1.29 13.82 7.92
CA ASN A 73 0.22 12.93 7.48
C ASN A 73 -0.37 12.20 8.70
N PRO A 74 -1.63 12.48 9.09
CA PRO A 74 -2.26 11.81 10.22
C PRO A 74 -2.66 10.35 9.89
N GLN A 75 -2.75 9.99 8.61
CA GLN A 75 -3.26 8.72 8.13
C GLN A 75 -2.13 7.93 7.47
N THR A 76 -1.43 7.12 8.28
CA THR A 76 -0.30 6.31 7.84
C THR A 76 -0.45 4.86 8.26
N ILE A 77 0.27 3.96 7.58
CA ILE A 77 0.37 2.54 7.98
C ILE A 77 1.02 2.33 9.35
N TYR A 78 1.68 3.36 9.88
CA TYR A 78 2.37 3.34 11.17
C TYR A 78 1.45 3.70 12.34
N ALA A 79 0.39 4.47 12.07
CA ALA A 79 -0.65 4.75 13.04
C ALA A 79 -1.47 3.48 13.29
N SER A 80 -1.69 3.14 14.56
CA SER A 80 -2.43 1.96 15.01
C SER A 80 -3.95 2.18 14.96
#